data_AF-L8GIL8-F1
#
_entry.id   AF-L8GIL8-F1
#
_cell.length_a   1.000
_cell.length_b   1.000
_cell.length_c   1.000
_cell.angle_alpha   90.00
_cell.angle_beta   90.00
_cell.angle_gamma   90.00
#
_symmetry.space_group_name_H-M   'P 1'
#
loop_
_entity.id
_entity.type
_entity.pdbx_description
1 polymer ?
#
loop_
_entity_poly.entity_id
_entity_poly.type
_entity_poly.pdbx_seq_one_letter_code
_entity_poly.pdbx_strand_id
1 'polypeptide(L)'
;LVALAQLLLDPHYRTIHGYEILIEKEFLSFGHRFQDRCGHHGKKEKDQRSPIFHQFLECTWQLLQQFPSAFEFNELFLETVLEHVYSCRFGTFFMNSAKERADSQLAERTCSLWTTINGFGSDGEDVGVFSPEDVETPAGAAADAASLLHRETRSAVDAQSQPEPEQ
;
A
#
# COMPACT_ATOMS: atom_id res chain seq x y z
N LEU A 1 -8.47 -3.78 6.82
CA LEU A 1 -9.18 -2.90 7.79
C LEU A 1 -8.20 -2.14 8.67
N VAL A 2 -7.35 -2.81 9.45
CA VAL A 2 -6.36 -2.14 10.33
C VAL A 2 -5.43 -1.19 9.55
N ALA A 3 -4.87 -1.63 8.42
CA ALA A 3 -4.02 -0.77 7.58
C ALA A 3 -4.73 0.52 7.11
N LEU A 4 -5.98 0.44 6.65
CA LEU A 4 -6.75 1.63 6.25
C LEU A 4 -7.04 2.56 7.42
N ALA A 5 -7.38 2.01 8.58
CA ALA A 5 -7.59 2.82 9.78
C ALA A 5 -6.31 3.58 10.18
N GLN A 6 -5.17 2.90 10.15
CA GLN A 6 -3.87 3.53 10.42
C GLN A 6 -3.53 4.62 9.40
N LEU A 7 -3.78 4.37 8.11
CA LEU A 7 -3.59 5.35 7.03
C LEU A 7 -4.44 6.63 7.24
N LEU A 8 -5.68 6.46 7.71
CA LEU A 8 -6.58 7.57 7.99
C LEU A 8 -6.18 8.35 9.24
N LEU A 9 -5.69 7.67 10.28
CA LEU A 9 -5.41 8.26 11.59
C LEU A 9 -4.01 8.89 11.69
N ASP A 10 -3.00 8.30 11.04
CA ASP A 10 -1.60 8.72 11.18
C ASP A 10 -1.05 9.24 9.84
N PRO A 11 -0.74 10.56 9.73
CA PRO A 11 -0.13 11.15 8.55
C PRO A 11 1.21 10.52 8.15
N HIS A 12 1.96 9.92 9.08
CA HIS A 12 3.22 9.25 8.76
C HIS A 12 3.02 8.20 7.67
N TYR A 13 1.93 7.42 7.72
CA TYR A 13 1.64 6.37 6.74
C TYR A 13 1.22 6.89 5.36
N ARG A 14 1.08 8.21 5.17
CA ARG A 14 0.79 8.84 3.89
C ARG A 14 2.04 9.36 3.17
N THR A 15 3.21 9.21 3.80
CA THR A 15 4.52 9.36 3.14
C THR A 15 4.85 8.12 2.33
N ILE A 16 5.73 8.21 1.32
CA ILE A 16 6.19 7.05 0.53
C ILE A 16 6.75 6.00 1.50
N HIS A 17 7.75 6.37 2.28
CA HIS A 17 8.41 5.47 3.22
C HIS A 17 7.45 4.93 4.30
N GLY A 18 6.56 5.77 4.81
CA GLY A 18 5.57 5.35 5.79
C GLY A 18 4.60 4.32 5.21
N TYR A 19 4.17 4.49 3.97
CA TYR A 19 3.27 3.53 3.32
C TYR A 19 3.96 2.19 3.04
N GLU A 20 5.24 2.19 2.68
CA GLU A 20 6.07 0.97 2.59
C GLU A 20 6.10 0.23 3.94
N ILE A 21 6.37 0.95 5.03
CA ILE A 21 6.34 0.40 6.40
C ILE A 21 4.96 -0.16 6.74
N LEU A 22 3.88 0.54 6.36
CA LEU A 22 2.52 0.09 6.61
C LEU A 22 2.26 -1.28 5.95
N ILE A 23 2.68 -1.45 4.69
CA ILE A 23 2.54 -2.71 3.95
C ILE A 23 3.40 -3.82 4.57
N GLU A 24 4.67 -3.52 4.86
CA GLU A 24 5.61 -4.46 5.49
C GLU A 24 5.09 -4.96 6.84
N LYS A 25 4.53 -4.06 7.63
CA LYS A 25 3.96 -4.39 8.92
C LYS A 25 2.65 -5.17 8.76
N GLU A 26 1.63 -4.55 8.17
CA GLU A 26 0.24 -5.04 8.22
C GLU A 26 -0.04 -6.22 7.29
N PHE A 27 0.69 -6.35 6.19
CA PHE A 27 0.50 -7.45 5.24
C PHE A 27 1.63 -8.46 5.31
N LEU A 28 2.88 -8.01 5.24
CA LEU A 28 4.01 -8.93 5.12
C LEU A 28 4.36 -9.59 6.46
N SER A 29 4.39 -8.83 7.56
CA SER A 29 4.77 -9.37 8.88
C SER A 29 3.63 -10.15 9.54
N PHE A 30 2.39 -9.67 9.45
CA PHE A 30 1.21 -10.38 9.98
C PHE A 30 0.74 -11.57 9.13
N GLY A 31 1.45 -11.92 8.05
CA GLY A 31 1.25 -13.18 7.32
C GLY A 31 0.09 -13.16 6.34
N HIS A 32 -0.10 -12.05 5.62
CA HIS A 32 -0.94 -12.07 4.44
C HIS A 32 -0.40 -13.09 3.44
N ARG A 33 -1.26 -14.02 3.02
CA ARG A 33 -0.92 -15.17 2.16
C ARG A 33 -0.75 -14.77 0.70
N PHE A 34 0.16 -13.84 0.38
CA PHE A 34 0.35 -13.28 -0.96
C PHE A 34 0.49 -14.37 -2.02
N GLN A 35 1.33 -15.37 -1.75
CA GLN A 35 1.59 -16.46 -2.68
C GLN A 35 0.33 -17.24 -3.06
N ASP A 36 -0.58 -17.47 -2.10
CA ASP A 36 -1.85 -18.15 -2.36
C ASP A 36 -2.92 -17.22 -2.95
N ARG A 37 -3.00 -15.97 -2.47
CA ARG A 37 -4.02 -15.01 -2.88
C ARG A 37 -3.77 -14.43 -4.27
N CYS A 38 -2.51 -14.22 -4.64
CA CYS A 38 -2.08 -13.72 -5.94
C CYS A 38 -1.81 -14.86 -6.94
N GLY A 39 -1.78 -16.10 -6.47
CA GLY A 39 -1.74 -17.27 -7.34
C GLY A 39 -0.38 -17.55 -7.97
N HIS A 40 0.72 -17.14 -7.32
CA HIS A 40 2.08 -17.29 -7.81
C HIS A 40 2.49 -18.76 -8.06
N HIS A 41 1.77 -19.74 -7.50
CA HIS A 41 2.12 -21.17 -7.58
C HIS A 41 1.59 -21.94 -8.80
N GLY A 42 0.89 -21.30 -9.74
CA GLY A 42 0.49 -21.90 -11.02
C GLY A 42 -0.50 -23.10 -10.97
N LYS A 43 -0.69 -23.79 -9.83
CA LYS A 43 -1.52 -25.00 -9.70
C LYS A 43 -2.86 -24.76 -8.97
N LYS A 44 -3.90 -25.42 -9.47
CA LYS A 44 -5.36 -25.17 -9.24
C LYS A 44 -6.05 -26.10 -8.22
N GLU A 45 -5.36 -26.81 -7.33
CA GLU A 45 -6.06 -27.84 -6.54
C GLU A 45 -6.95 -27.29 -5.41
N LYS A 46 -6.72 -26.05 -4.96
CA LYS A 46 -7.65 -25.28 -4.09
C LYS A 46 -7.48 -23.80 -4.39
N ASP A 47 -8.25 -23.28 -5.34
CA ASP A 47 -8.17 -21.86 -5.71
C ASP A 47 -8.57 -20.98 -4.52
N GLN A 48 -7.55 -20.43 -3.86
CA GLN A 48 -7.69 -19.53 -2.72
C GLN A 48 -7.45 -18.08 -3.14
N ARG A 49 -7.39 -17.81 -4.45
CA ARG A 49 -7.16 -16.48 -4.99
C ARG A 49 -8.27 -15.54 -4.54
N SER A 50 -7.86 -14.36 -4.10
CA SER A 50 -8.78 -13.32 -3.69
C SER A 50 -8.04 -11.99 -3.74
N PRO A 51 -8.61 -10.93 -4.34
CA PRO A 51 -7.94 -9.65 -4.55
C PRO A 51 -7.91 -8.79 -3.29
N ILE A 52 -7.54 -9.35 -2.13
CA ILE A 52 -7.62 -8.66 -0.83
C ILE A 52 -6.63 -7.48 -0.78
N PHE A 53 -5.38 -7.71 -1.18
CA PHE A 53 -4.38 -6.64 -1.22
C PHE A 53 -4.68 -5.62 -2.31
N HIS A 54 -5.17 -6.07 -3.45
CA HIS A 54 -5.64 -5.18 -4.52
C HIS A 54 -6.79 -4.29 -4.03
N GLN A 55 -7.81 -4.84 -3.37
CA GLN A 55 -8.90 -4.07 -2.76
C GLN A 55 -8.38 -3.02 -1.75
N PHE A 56 -7.33 -3.34 -0.99
CA PHE A 56 -6.70 -2.38 -0.11
C PHE A 56 -6.06 -1.22 -0.89
N LEU A 57 -5.32 -1.50 -1.97
CA LEU A 57 -4.74 -0.46 -2.83
C LEU A 57 -5.82 0.39 -3.51
N GLU A 58 -6.91 -0.21 -3.97
CA GLU A 58 -8.06 0.52 -4.51
C GLU A 58 -8.66 1.46 -3.47
N CYS A 59 -8.83 1.03 -2.22
CA CYS A 59 -9.28 1.91 -1.15
C CYS A 59 -8.30 3.07 -0.90
N THR A 60 -6.99 2.83 -0.96
CA THR A 60 -6.00 3.90 -0.87
C THR A 60 -6.09 4.86 -2.04
N TRP A 61 -6.26 4.36 -3.27
CA TRP A 61 -6.44 5.19 -4.46
C TRP A 61 -7.70 6.07 -4.34
N GLN A 62 -8.81 5.52 -3.85
CA GLN A 62 -10.03 6.30 -3.60
C GLN A 62 -9.83 7.42 -2.57
N LEU A 63 -8.97 7.21 -1.57
CA LEU A 63 -8.59 8.25 -0.62
C LEU A 63 -7.66 9.28 -1.25
N LEU A 64 -6.72 8.86 -2.09
CA LEU A 64 -5.84 9.74 -2.84
C LEU A 64 -6.63 10.67 -3.77
N GLN A 65 -7.65 10.16 -4.46
CA GLN A 65 -8.52 10.97 -5.33
C GLN A 65 -9.34 12.00 -4.55
N GLN A 66 -9.83 11.64 -3.35
CA GLN A 66 -10.60 12.55 -2.50
C GLN A 66 -9.71 13.60 -1.81
N PHE A 67 -8.47 13.24 -1.48
CA PHE A 67 -7.54 14.09 -0.75
C PHE A 67 -6.14 14.11 -1.40
N PRO A 68 -5.99 14.70 -2.61
CA PRO A 68 -4.73 14.62 -3.35
C PRO A 68 -3.53 15.23 -2.61
N SER A 69 -3.78 16.23 -1.76
CA SER A 69 -2.77 16.90 -0.93
C SER A 69 -2.39 16.14 0.35
N ALA A 70 -3.14 15.10 0.72
CA ALA A 70 -2.90 14.34 1.95
C ALA A 70 -1.78 13.30 1.84
N PHE A 71 -1.38 12.97 0.62
CA PHE A 71 -0.43 11.91 0.33
C PHE A 71 0.81 12.48 -0.35
N GLU A 72 1.97 11.95 0.00
CA GLU A 72 3.24 12.29 -0.65
C GLU A 72 3.37 11.57 -2.01
N PHE A 73 2.79 10.37 -2.12
CA PHE A 73 2.81 9.56 -3.33
C PHE A 73 1.60 9.80 -4.22
N ASN A 74 1.72 9.42 -5.49
CA ASN A 74 0.69 9.58 -6.52
C ASN A 74 0.08 8.24 -6.94
N GLU A 75 -0.80 8.28 -7.94
CA GLU A 75 -1.44 7.09 -8.52
C GLU A 75 -0.42 6.11 -9.12
N LEU A 76 0.61 6.62 -9.79
CA LEU A 76 1.67 5.81 -10.40
C LEU A 76 2.40 4.94 -9.37
N PHE A 77 2.62 5.45 -8.16
CA PHE A 77 3.19 4.65 -7.06
C PHE A 77 2.31 3.45 -6.71
N LEU A 78 0.99 3.65 -6.58
CA LEU A 78 0.05 2.57 -6.24
C LEU A 78 -0.06 1.54 -7.38
N GLU A 79 -0.08 1.99 -8.62
CA GLU A 79 -0.04 1.13 -9.80
C GLU A 79 1.24 0.30 -9.85
N THR A 80 2.40 0.92 -9.58
CA THR A 80 3.70 0.25 -9.54
C THR A 80 3.72 -0.85 -8.49
N VAL A 81 3.20 -0.57 -7.28
CA VAL A 81 3.09 -1.59 -6.23
C VAL A 81 2.18 -2.73 -6.69
N LEU A 82 1.01 -2.42 -7.25
CA LEU A 82 0.06 -3.43 -7.72
C LEU A 82 0.64 -4.32 -8.83
N GLU A 83 1.32 -3.73 -9.81
CA GLU A 83 1.99 -4.47 -10.89
C GLU A 83 3.01 -5.45 -10.31
N HIS A 84 3.82 -4.99 -9.36
CA HIS A 84 4.90 -5.78 -8.78
C HIS A 84 4.46 -6.83 -7.76
N VAL A 85 3.22 -6.76 -7.27
CA VAL A 85 2.58 -7.88 -6.55
C VAL A 85 2.37 -9.08 -7.46
N TYR A 86 2.08 -8.87 -8.75
CA TYR A 86 1.79 -9.94 -9.69
C TYR A 86 2.96 -10.30 -10.62
N SER A 87 3.85 -9.36 -10.91
CA SER A 87 4.98 -9.58 -11.83
C SER A 87 5.98 -10.62 -11.33
N CYS A 88 6.01 -10.86 -10.01
CA CYS A 88 6.96 -11.78 -9.36
C CYS A 88 8.44 -11.41 -9.62
N ARG A 89 8.71 -10.15 -9.98
CA ARG A 89 10.06 -9.65 -10.25
C ARG A 89 10.87 -9.46 -8.96
N PHE A 90 10.20 -9.04 -7.89
CA PHE A 90 10.79 -8.75 -6.59
C PHE A 90 10.37 -9.79 -5.54
N GLY A 91 11.22 -10.01 -4.55
CA GLY A 91 10.91 -10.92 -3.45
C GLY A 91 9.94 -10.34 -2.41
N THR A 92 9.66 -9.04 -2.45
CA THR A 92 8.85 -8.34 -1.43
C THR A 92 7.52 -9.04 -1.14
N PHE A 93 6.81 -9.52 -2.15
CA PHE A 93 5.49 -10.15 -2.01
C PHE A 93 5.50 -11.68 -2.12
N PHE A 94 6.65 -12.34 -2.00
CA PHE A 94 6.74 -13.80 -2.02
C PHE A 94 6.44 -14.43 -0.66
N MET A 95 6.07 -15.72 -0.71
CA MET A 95 5.69 -16.56 0.43
C MET A 95 4.43 -16.09 1.17
N ASN A 96 3.93 -16.93 2.08
CA ASN A 96 2.69 -16.65 2.81
C ASN A 96 2.92 -16.11 4.23
N SER A 97 4.14 -16.21 4.76
CA SER A 97 4.45 -15.80 6.13
C SER A 97 5.90 -15.34 6.28
N ALA A 98 6.17 -14.52 7.30
CA ALA A 98 7.53 -14.10 7.64
C ALA A 98 8.45 -15.29 7.92
N LYS A 99 7.92 -16.37 8.52
CA LYS A 99 8.66 -17.61 8.75
C LYS A 99 9.12 -18.25 7.44
N GLU A 100 8.23 -18.41 6.47
CA GLU A 100 8.57 -18.98 5.17
C GLU A 100 9.61 -18.14 4.41
N ARG A 101 9.53 -16.80 4.50
CA ARG A 101 10.52 -15.90 3.90
C ARG A 101 11.91 -16.07 4.53
N ALA A 102 11.96 -16.21 5.86
CA ALA A 102 13.20 -16.46 6.59
C ALA A 102 13.79 -17.83 6.26
N ASP A 103 12.97 -18.88 6.31
CA ASP A 103 13.39 -20.25 6.01
C ASP A 103 13.90 -20.39 4.56
N SER A 104 13.38 -19.57 3.63
CA SER A 104 13.79 -19.55 2.22
C SER A 104 14.98 -18.64 1.91
N GLN A 105 15.52 -17.93 2.91
CA GLN A 105 16.58 -16.92 2.78
C GLN A 105 16.27 -15.87 1.70
N LEU A 106 15.02 -15.42 1.65
CA LEU A 106 14.51 -14.62 0.54
C LEU A 106 15.25 -13.28 0.37
N ALA A 107 15.61 -12.64 1.48
CA ALA A 107 16.35 -11.38 1.48
C ALA A 107 17.77 -11.49 0.88
N GLU A 108 18.37 -12.68 0.91
CA GLU A 108 19.69 -12.94 0.33
C GLU A 108 19.61 -13.34 -1.15
N ARG A 109 18.44 -13.80 -1.59
CA ARG A 109 18.22 -14.41 -2.92
C ARG A 109 17.47 -13.51 -3.90
N THR A 110 16.86 -12.43 -3.41
CA THR A 110 16.00 -11.54 -4.19
C THR A 110 16.20 -10.10 -3.77
N CYS A 111 15.89 -9.18 -4.67
CA CYS A 111 15.82 -7.75 -4.38
C CYS A 111 14.44 -7.36 -3.83
N SER A 112 14.43 -6.32 -3.00
CA SER A 112 13.20 -5.68 -2.52
C SER A 112 12.73 -4.64 -3.53
N LEU A 113 11.41 -4.59 -3.77
CA LEU A 113 10.75 -3.55 -4.54
C LEU A 113 11.09 -2.15 -3.99
N TRP A 114 11.11 -2.00 -2.67
CA TRP A 114 11.38 -0.71 -2.01
C TRP A 114 12.79 -0.21 -2.30
N THR A 115 13.77 -1.11 -2.49
CA THR A 115 15.13 -0.71 -2.87
C THR A 115 15.14 -0.08 -4.26
N THR A 116 14.34 -0.60 -5.17
CA THR A 116 14.21 -0.07 -6.53
C THR A 116 13.42 1.25 -6.55
N ILE A 117 12.27 1.30 -5.86
CA ILE A 117 11.43 2.53 -5.79
C ILE A 117 12.20 3.69 -5.16
N ASN A 118 12.97 3.45 -4.09
CA ASN A 118 13.73 4.49 -3.42
C ASN A 118 15.04 4.86 -4.13
N GLY A 119 15.31 4.35 -5.34
CA GLY A 119 16.47 4.70 -6.14
C GLY A 119 17.80 4.11 -5.67
N PHE A 120 17.78 3.09 -4.80
CA PHE A 120 18.98 2.38 -4.31
C PHE A 120 19.31 1.12 -5.13
N GLY A 121 18.61 0.89 -6.24
CA GLY A 121 18.88 -0.22 -7.15
C GLY A 121 20.16 0.00 -7.94
N SER A 122 21.19 -0.80 -7.66
CA SER A 122 22.30 -0.99 -8.59
C SER A 122 21.79 -1.66 -9.86
N ASP A 123 22.23 -1.14 -11.00
CA ASP A 123 22.16 -1.69 -12.36
C ASP A 123 21.10 -1.02 -13.23
N GLY A 124 21.59 -0.19 -14.15
CA GLY A 124 20.84 0.60 -15.12
C GLY A 124 20.14 -0.24 -16.20
N GLU A 125 19.27 -1.15 -15.78
CA GLU A 125 18.13 -1.52 -16.61
C GLU A 125 17.07 -0.44 -16.42
N ASP A 126 16.66 0.17 -17.53
CA ASP A 126 15.45 0.99 -17.67
C ASP A 126 14.23 0.07 -17.44
N VAL A 127 14.08 -0.37 -16.20
CA VAL A 127 12.84 -0.95 -15.71
C VAL A 127 11.96 0.27 -15.57
N GLY A 128 10.86 0.39 -16.34
CA GLY A 128 9.91 1.51 -16.28
C GLY A 128 9.27 1.64 -14.89
N VAL A 129 10.10 2.00 -13.92
CA VAL A 129 9.89 2.07 -12.50
C VAL A 129 9.73 3.54 -12.24
N PHE A 130 8.59 3.86 -11.63
CA PHE A 130 8.36 5.07 -10.85
C PHE A 130 9.65 5.85 -10.59
N SER A 131 9.88 6.91 -11.36
CA SER A 131 11.00 7.79 -11.08
C SER A 131 10.53 8.77 -10.00
N PRO A 132 11.31 9.03 -8.93
CA PRO A 132 10.92 9.99 -7.89
C PRO A 132 10.62 11.40 -8.44
N GLU A 133 11.11 11.71 -9.64
CA GLU A 133 10.87 12.93 -10.41
C GLU A 133 9.49 12.98 -11.10
N ASP A 134 8.77 11.87 -11.21
CA ASP A 134 7.36 11.81 -11.65
C ASP A 134 6.39 12.23 -10.53
N VAL A 135 6.89 12.41 -9.31
CA VAL A 135 6.12 12.91 -8.17
C VAL A 135 6.16 14.45 -8.17
N GLU A 136 5.28 15.08 -8.95
CA GLU A 136 4.97 16.52 -8.78
C GLU A 136 4.22 16.73 -7.46
N THR A 137 4.94 16.68 -6.34
CA THR A 137 4.37 16.97 -5.02
C THR A 137 4.07 18.47 -4.94
N PRO A 138 2.83 18.90 -4.67
CA PRO A 138 2.57 20.31 -4.36
C PRO A 138 3.30 20.64 -3.05
N ALA A 139 4.32 21.49 -3.12
CA ALA A 139 5.09 21.92 -1.97
C ALA A 139 4.15 22.51 -0.88
N GLY A 140 4.03 21.81 0.26
CA GLY A 140 3.33 22.29 1.45
C GLY A 140 2.00 21.62 1.81
N ALA A 141 1.55 20.59 1.07
CA ALA A 141 0.16 20.10 1.18
C ALA A 141 -0.13 19.14 2.37
N ALA A 142 0.88 18.38 2.83
CA ALA A 142 0.70 17.29 3.79
C ALA A 142 0.18 17.72 5.17
N ALA A 143 0.52 18.94 5.63
CA ALA A 143 0.12 19.43 6.95
C ALA A 143 -1.35 19.91 7.00
N ASP A 144 -1.83 20.56 5.94
CA ASP A 144 -3.21 21.08 5.88
C ASP A 144 -4.24 19.98 5.62
N ALA A 145 -3.88 18.98 4.81
CA ALA A 145 -4.79 17.91 4.44
C ALA A 145 -5.10 16.93 5.59
N ALA A 146 -4.15 16.71 6.52
CA ALA A 146 -4.40 15.96 7.75
C ALA A 146 -5.44 16.64 8.65
N SER A 147 -5.43 17.98 8.71
CA SER A 147 -6.42 18.76 9.44
C SER A 147 -7.80 18.72 8.78
N LEU A 148 -7.86 18.72 7.44
CA LEU A 148 -9.10 18.59 6.68
C LEU A 148 -9.75 17.20 6.85
N LEU A 149 -8.97 16.12 6.73
CA LEU A 149 -9.43 14.75 6.97
C LEU A 149 -9.96 14.55 8.39
N HIS A 150 -9.28 15.12 9.40
CA HIS A 150 -9.75 15.06 10.78
C HIS A 150 -11.05 15.86 10.97
N ARG A 151 -11.24 16.95 10.24
CA ARG A 151 -12.45 17.77 10.28
C ARG A 151 -13.63 17.10 9.58
N GLU A 152 -13.41 16.47 8.44
CA GLU A 152 -14.46 15.80 7.67
C GLU A 152 -14.91 14.47 8.31
N THR A 153 -13.98 13.70 8.86
CA THR A 153 -14.33 12.48 9.62
C THR A 153 -15.14 12.81 10.86
N ARG A 154 -14.81 13.90 11.59
CA ARG A 154 -15.62 14.38 12.71
C ARG A 154 -17.02 14.83 12.25
N SER A 155 -17.10 15.57 11.16
CA SER A 155 -18.38 16.02 10.58
C SER A 155 -19.28 14.87 10.12
N ALA A 156 -18.71 13.79 9.57
CA ALA A 156 -19.46 12.61 9.14
C ALA A 156 -20.00 11.80 10.34
N VAL A 157 -19.21 11.68 11.41
CA VAL A 157 -19.62 11.00 12.66
C VAL A 157 -20.75 11.76 13.36
N ASP A 158 -20.71 13.10 13.35
CA ASP A 158 -21.75 13.94 13.92
C ASP A 158 -23.06 13.89 13.10
N ALA A 159 -22.97 13.77 11.77
CA ALA A 159 -24.14 13.62 10.89
C ALA A 159 -24.88 12.28 11.08
N GLN A 160 -24.17 11.22 11.47
CA GLN A 160 -24.76 9.91 11.76
C GLN A 160 -25.27 9.75 13.21
N SER A 161 -25.02 10.74 14.08
CA SER A 161 -25.48 10.73 15.48
C SER A 161 -26.80 11.51 15.70
N GLN A 162 -27.43 12.02 14.64
CA GLN A 162 -28.74 12.66 14.78
C GLN A 162 -29.83 11.59 14.97
N PRO A 163 -30.66 11.67 16.02
CA PRO A 163 -31.75 10.73 16.23
C PRO A 163 -32.77 10.87 15.10
N GLU A 164 -33.16 9.75 14.49
CA GLU A 164 -34.22 9.73 13.48
C GLU A 164 -35.52 10.31 14.06
N PRO A 165 -36.26 11.14 13.30
CA PRO A 165 -37.50 11.73 13.80
C PRO A 165 -38.54 10.63 14.02
N GLU A 166 -38.99 10.48 15.27
CA GLU A 166 -40.09 9.58 15.64
C GLU A 166 -41.35 9.96 14.82
N GLN A 167 -41.85 9.00 14.03
CA GLN A 167 -43.17 9.04 13.40
C GLN A 167 -44.15 8.16 14.18
#